data_AF-A0A485KVV3-F1
#
_entry.id   AF-A0A485KVV3-F1
#
_cell.length_a   1.000
_cell.length_b   1.000
_cell.length_c   1.000
_cell.angle_alpha   90.00
_cell.angle_beta   90.00
_cell.angle_gamma   90.00
#
_symmetry.space_group_name_H-M   'P 1'
#
loop_
_entity.id
_entity.type
_entity.pdbx_description
1 polymer ?
#
loop_
_entity_poly.entity_id
_entity_poly.type
_entity_poly.pdbx_seq_one_letter_code
_entity_poly.pdbx_strand_id
1 'polypeptide(L)'
;MTTRDDFYLRYYVGHKGKFGHEYMEFEFRSDGKLRYANNSNYKNDSLIKKEVTVSQSVLDEVKRIIETSDIVKEDDKNWPEIDRVGKQELEIILNDEHICFTVRD
;
A
#
# COMPACT_ATOMS: atom_id res chain seq x y z
N MET A 1 -9.71 -16.15 24.15
CA MET A 1 -8.91 -16.48 22.96
C MET A 1 -8.62 -15.16 22.28
N THR A 2 -7.37 -14.70 22.27
CA THR A 2 -6.97 -13.51 21.51
C THR A 2 -7.06 -13.90 20.05
N THR A 3 -8.15 -13.52 19.39
CA THR A 3 -8.20 -13.46 17.93
C THR A 3 -7.02 -12.60 17.51
N ARG A 4 -6.06 -13.19 16.78
CA ARG A 4 -5.04 -12.40 16.11
C ARG A 4 -5.80 -11.55 15.12
N ASP A 5 -5.92 -10.28 15.44
CA ASP A 5 -6.52 -9.29 14.56
C ASP A 5 -5.48 -9.00 13.48
N ASP A 6 -5.42 -9.89 12.48
CA ASP A 6 -4.44 -9.88 11.41
C ASP A 6 -4.76 -8.69 10.49
N PHE A 7 -4.11 -7.56 10.77
CA PHE A 7 -4.18 -6.34 9.96
C PHE A 7 -2.87 -6.10 9.21
N TYR A 8 -3.00 -5.91 7.90
CA TYR A 8 -1.92 -5.52 7.02
C TYR A 8 -2.47 -4.63 5.90
N LEU A 9 -1.75 -3.58 5.57
CA LEU A 9 -2.02 -2.77 4.38
C LEU A 9 -0.68 -2.40 3.77
N ARG A 10 -0.51 -2.65 2.47
CA ARG A 10 0.60 -2.13 1.68
C ARG A 10 0.08 -1.53 0.39
N TYR A 11 0.58 -0.35 0.08
CA TYR A 11 0.34 0.29 -1.21
C TYR A 11 1.66 0.66 -1.84
N TYR A 12 1.82 0.30 -3.11
CA TYR A 12 2.95 0.67 -3.95
C TYR A 12 2.43 1.33 -5.22
N VAL A 13 3.09 2.40 -5.65
CA VAL A 13 2.94 2.98 -6.98
C VAL A 13 4.31 3.32 -7.52
N GLY A 14 4.58 2.99 -8.77
CA GLY A 14 5.83 3.36 -9.39
C GLY A 14 5.90 3.10 -10.87
N HIS A 15 6.84 3.76 -11.50
CA HIS A 15 7.07 3.70 -12.94
C HIS A 15 8.57 3.65 -13.25
N LYS A 16 8.92 3.06 -14.40
CA LYS A 16 10.29 3.09 -14.93
C LYS A 16 10.37 4.08 -16.08
N GLY A 17 10.76 5.31 -15.75
CA GLY A 17 10.95 6.39 -16.71
C GLY A 17 12.35 6.42 -17.30
N LYS A 18 12.59 7.42 -18.16
CA LYS A 18 13.90 7.71 -18.76
C LYS A 18 14.99 7.97 -17.72
N PHE A 19 14.61 8.42 -16.52
CA PHE A 19 15.51 8.84 -15.45
C PHE A 19 15.64 7.81 -14.32
N GLY A 20 15.17 6.58 -14.55
CA GLY A 20 15.26 5.48 -13.60
C GLY A 20 13.91 5.05 -13.04
N HIS A 21 13.95 4.41 -11.89
CA HIS A 21 12.77 3.89 -11.21
C HIS A 21 12.30 4.88 -10.16
N GLU A 22 11.13 5.46 -10.38
CA GLU A 22 10.44 6.32 -9.42
C GLU A 22 9.30 5.53 -8.77
N TYR A 23 9.16 5.65 -7.44
CA TYR A 23 8.10 4.97 -6.71
C TYR A 23 7.77 5.64 -5.38
N MET A 24 6.58 5.37 -4.89
CA MET A 24 6.15 5.63 -3.53
C MET A 24 5.54 4.34 -2.97
N GLU A 25 5.91 3.97 -1.75
CA GLU A 25 5.38 2.81 -1.06
C GLU A 25 5.11 3.15 0.41
N PHE A 26 3.99 2.65 0.94
CA PHE A 26 3.76 2.65 2.37
C PHE A 26 3.13 1.33 2.84
N GLU A 27 3.39 1.02 4.10
CA GLU A 27 2.92 -0.21 4.76
C GLU A 27 2.46 0.11 6.19
N PHE A 28 1.27 -0.35 6.55
CA PHE A 28 0.80 -0.45 7.92
C PHE A 28 0.81 -1.90 8.38
N ARG A 29 1.34 -2.13 9.58
CA ARG A 29 1.38 -3.44 10.23
C ARG A 29 0.46 -3.45 11.45
N SER A 30 0.03 -4.65 11.85
CA SER A 30 -0.82 -4.85 13.04
C SER A 30 -0.19 -4.37 14.35
N ASP A 31 1.14 -4.23 14.42
CA ASP A 31 1.86 -3.67 15.57
C ASP A 31 1.94 -2.14 15.59
N GLY A 32 1.26 -1.45 14.67
CA GLY A 32 1.26 0.00 14.56
C GLY A 32 2.47 0.58 13.83
N LYS A 33 3.37 -0.25 13.29
CA LYS A 33 4.46 0.27 12.45
C LYS A 33 3.91 0.76 11.12
N LEU A 34 4.20 2.03 10.82
CA LEU A 34 4.03 2.65 9.51
C LEU A 34 5.42 2.82 8.88
N ARG A 35 5.63 2.18 7.73
CA ARG A 35 6.84 2.33 6.92
C ARG A 35 6.48 3.09 5.65
N TYR A 36 7.34 4.04 5.27
CA TYR A 36 7.17 4.85 4.08
C TYR A 36 8.48 4.94 3.31
N ALA A 37 8.41 4.75 2.00
CA ALA A 37 9.50 4.96 1.07
C ALA A 37 9.03 5.81 -0.11
N ASN A 38 9.84 6.80 -0.51
CA ASN A 38 9.59 7.56 -1.73
C ASN A 38 10.91 7.84 -2.45
N ASN A 39 10.94 7.45 -3.72
CA ASN A 39 12.03 7.66 -4.64
C ASN A 39 11.52 8.45 -5.85
N SER A 40 11.75 9.77 -5.89
CA SER A 40 11.21 10.62 -6.96
C SER A 40 12.26 11.04 -8.00
N ASN A 41 13.55 10.72 -7.83
CA ASN A 41 14.70 11.11 -8.69
C ASN A 41 14.75 12.58 -9.18
N TYR A 42 13.85 13.44 -8.72
CA TYR A 42 13.71 14.83 -9.13
C TYR A 42 14.80 15.63 -8.47
N LYS A 43 15.63 16.32 -9.25
CA LYS A 43 16.72 17.18 -8.76
C LYS A 43 17.74 16.48 -7.85
N ASN A 44 18.08 15.21 -8.12
CA ASN A 44 19.01 14.41 -7.32
C ASN A 44 18.54 14.19 -5.86
N ASP A 45 17.23 14.17 -5.62
CA ASP A 45 16.73 13.89 -4.29
C ASP A 45 17.11 12.46 -3.85
N SER A 46 17.46 12.33 -2.57
CA SER A 46 17.82 11.03 -2.00
C SER A 46 16.57 10.26 -1.61
N LEU A 47 16.61 8.93 -1.74
CA LEU A 47 15.53 8.03 -1.30
C LEU A 47 15.08 8.36 0.13
N ILE A 48 13.84 8.82 0.27
CA ILE A 48 13.24 9.12 1.57
C ILE A 48 12.71 7.81 2.15
N LYS A 49 13.23 7.44 3.33
CA LYS A 49 12.73 6.32 4.12
C LYS A 49 12.37 6.79 5.52
N LYS A 50 11.16 6.48 5.98
CA LYS A 50 10.70 6.77 7.33
C LYS A 50 10.00 5.55 7.91
N GLU A 51 10.22 5.34 9.20
CA GLU A 51 9.50 4.36 10.00
C GLU A 51 9.04 5.08 11.27
N VAL A 52 7.76 4.93 11.58
CA VAL A 52 7.14 5.48 12.79
C VAL A 52 6.19 4.45 13.38
N THR A 53 5.87 4.60 14.66
CA THR A 53 4.78 3.86 15.31
C THR A 53 3.59 4.78 15.47
N VAL A 54 2.45 4.41 14.88
CA VAL A 54 1.20 5.15 15.00
C VAL A 54 0.40 4.68 16.22
N SER A 55 -0.53 5.52 16.68
CA SER A 55 -1.45 5.13 17.75
C SER A 55 -2.51 4.16 17.24
N GLN A 56 -3.14 3.43 18.17
CA GLN A 56 -4.25 2.52 17.85
C GLN A 56 -5.38 3.24 17.10
N SER A 57 -5.72 4.48 17.47
CA SER A 57 -6.76 5.26 16.80
C SER A 57 -6.49 5.51 15.31
N VAL A 58 -5.22 5.57 14.90
CA VAL A 58 -4.87 5.67 13.47
C VAL A 58 -5.13 4.34 12.76
N LEU A 59 -4.78 3.21 13.38
CA LEU A 59 -5.05 1.89 12.81
C LEU A 59 -6.55 1.64 12.67
N ASP A 60 -7.33 1.97 13.71
CA ASP A 60 -8.78 1.79 13.71
C ASP A 60 -9.44 2.62 12.59
N GLU A 61 -8.95 3.84 12.35
CA GLU A 61 -9.45 4.68 11.27
C GLU A 61 -9.07 4.16 9.88
N VAL A 62 -7.86 3.63 9.71
CA VAL A 62 -7.46 2.99 8.44
C VAL A 62 -8.33 1.75 8.18
N LYS A 63 -8.56 0.90 9.19
CA LYS A 63 -9.48 -0.24 9.10
C LYS A 63 -10.89 0.21 8.71
N ARG A 64 -11.43 1.25 9.38
CA ARG A 64 -12.74 1.82 9.07
C ARG A 64 -12.83 2.31 7.62
N ILE A 65 -11.80 2.95 7.10
CA ILE A 65 -11.76 3.43 5.70
C ILE A 65 -11.79 2.25 4.72
N ILE A 66 -11.04 1.18 4.99
CA ILE A 66 -11.03 -0.05 4.17
C ILE A 66 -12.40 -0.72 4.18
N GLU A 67 -13.01 -0.87 5.35
CA GLU A 67 -14.35 -1.47 5.48
C GLU A 67 -15.42 -0.62 4.79
N THR A 68 -15.34 0.71 4.90
CA THR A 68 -16.33 1.63 4.30
C THR A 68 -16.19 1.71 2.78
N SER A 69 -15.02 1.43 2.21
CA SER A 69 -14.81 1.49 0.76
C SER A 69 -15.30 0.26 0.02
N ASP A 70 -15.64 -0.82 0.74
CA ASP A 70 -15.98 -2.13 0.17
C ASP A 70 -14.89 -2.73 -0.76
N ILE A 71 -13.67 -2.19 -0.74
CA ILE A 71 -12.59 -2.55 -1.67
C ILE A 71 -12.20 -4.03 -1.61
N VAL A 72 -12.40 -4.67 -0.45
CA VAL A 72 -12.15 -6.10 -0.22
C VAL A 72 -13.10 -7.02 -1.00
N LYS A 73 -14.23 -6.48 -1.51
CA LYS A 73 -15.21 -7.22 -2.33
C LYS A 73 -14.95 -7.10 -3.83
N GLU A 74 -13.97 -6.29 -4.23
CA GLU A 74 -13.63 -6.05 -5.63
C GLU A 74 -12.67 -7.11 -6.19
N ASP A 75 -12.55 -7.16 -7.52
CA ASP A 75 -11.67 -8.08 -8.25
C ASP A 75 -11.01 -7.32 -9.41
N ASP A 76 -9.68 -7.41 -9.51
CA ASP A 76 -8.87 -6.70 -10.50
C ASP A 76 -8.77 -7.41 -11.87
N LYS A 77 -9.45 -8.56 -12.05
CA LYS A 77 -9.42 -9.36 -13.28
C LYS A 77 -9.76 -8.61 -14.56
N ASN A 78 -10.59 -7.56 -14.46
CA ASN A 78 -10.98 -6.74 -15.61
C ASN A 78 -10.29 -5.37 -15.64
N TRP A 79 -9.33 -5.14 -14.73
CA TRP A 79 -8.59 -3.88 -14.68
C TRP A 79 -7.47 -3.87 -15.72
N PRO A 80 -6.97 -2.69 -16.12
CA PRO A 80 -5.89 -2.58 -17.09
C PRO A 80 -4.63 -3.32 -16.61
N GLU A 81 -4.14 -4.26 -17.41
CA GLU A 81 -2.89 -4.98 -17.15
C GLU A 81 -1.71 -4.00 -17.07
N ILE A 82 -0.77 -4.32 -16.17
CA ILE A 82 0.48 -3.59 -16.02
C ILE A 82 1.24 -3.49 -17.35
N ASP A 83 1.80 -2.31 -17.63
CA ASP A 83 2.69 -2.11 -18.75
C ASP A 83 4.09 -1.70 -18.27
N ARG A 84 4.97 -1.35 -19.22
CA ARG A 84 6.33 -0.88 -18.90
C ARG A 84 6.36 0.53 -18.33
N VAL A 85 5.24 1.26 -18.41
CA VAL A 85 5.15 2.65 -17.99
C VAL A 85 4.92 2.64 -16.50
N GLY A 86 3.79 2.16 -16.00
CA GLY A 86 3.39 2.35 -14.60
C GLY A 86 2.73 1.12 -13.96
N LYS A 87 2.90 1.00 -12.65
CA LYS A 87 2.33 -0.08 -11.83
C LYS A 87 1.85 0.45 -10.49
N GLN A 88 0.64 0.08 -10.10
CA GLN A 88 0.13 0.17 -8.75
C GLN A 88 -0.10 -1.25 -8.17
N GLU A 89 0.16 -1.40 -6.88
CA GLU A 89 -0.17 -2.61 -6.11
C GLU A 89 -0.86 -2.20 -4.82
N LEU A 90 -1.93 -2.91 -4.46
CA LEU A 90 -2.61 -2.77 -3.18
C LEU A 90 -2.77 -4.15 -2.56
N GLU A 91 -2.27 -4.32 -1.34
CA GLU A 91 -2.38 -5.57 -0.59
C GLU A 91 -3.00 -5.27 0.77
N ILE A 92 -4.06 -5.99 1.12
CA ILE A 92 -4.80 -5.81 2.37
C ILE A 92 -5.08 -7.17 3.00
N ILE A 93 -4.80 -7.28 4.30
CA ILE A 93 -5.28 -8.36 5.17
C ILE A 93 -6.11 -7.70 6.26
N LEU A 94 -7.39 -8.07 6.37
CA LEU A 94 -8.31 -7.57 7.39
C LEU A 94 -9.46 -8.57 7.58
N ASN A 95 -9.81 -8.90 8.82
CA ASN A 95 -10.97 -9.74 9.16
C ASN A 95 -11.02 -11.10 8.40
N ASP A 96 -9.89 -11.81 8.34
CA ASP A 96 -9.70 -13.07 7.59
C ASP A 96 -9.83 -12.96 6.06
N GLU A 97 -10.01 -11.75 5.51
CA GLU A 97 -9.95 -11.48 4.08
C GLU A 97 -8.52 -11.07 3.68
N HIS A 98 -8.07 -11.55 2.51
CA HIS A 98 -6.79 -11.19 1.91
C HIS A 98 -7.01 -10.84 0.44
N ILE A 99 -6.76 -9.59 0.08
CA ILE A 99 -6.77 -9.13 -1.31
C ILE A 99 -5.39 -8.65 -1.73
N CYS A 100 -5.10 -8.83 -3.01
CA CYS A 100 -3.91 -8.31 -3.67
C CYS A 100 -4.29 -7.87 -5.07
N PHE A 101 -4.31 -6.57 -5.32
CA PHE A 101 -4.61 -5.99 -6.61
C PHE A 101 -3.34 -5.48 -7.28
N THR A 102 -3.30 -5.59 -8.60
CA THR A 102 -2.24 -5.04 -9.43
C THR A 102 -2.84 -4.39 -10.67
N VAL A 103 -2.56 -3.11 -10.89
CA VAL A 103 -3.10 -2.36 -12.03
C VAL A 103 -2.05 -1.44 -12.64
N ARG A 104 -2.26 -1.08 -13.90
CA ARG A 104 -1.50 -0.01 -14.56
C ARG A 104 -1.78 1.35 -13.91
N ASP A 105 -0.71 2.10 -13.65
CA ASP A 105 -0.75 3.53 -13.26
C ASP A 105 -1.03 4.45 -14.48
#